data_AF-A0A9P9WG07-F1
#
_entry.id   AF-A0A9P9WG07-F1
#
_cell.length_a   1.000
_cell.length_b   1.000
_cell.length_c   1.000
_cell.angle_alpha   90.00
_cell.angle_beta   90.00
_cell.angle_gamma   90.00
#
_symmetry.space_group_name_H-M   'P 1'
#
loop_
_entity.id
_entity.type
_entity.pdbx_description
1 polymer ?
#
loop_
_entity_poly.entity_id
_entity_poly.type
_entity_poly.pdbx_seq_one_letter_code
_entity_poly.pdbx_strand_id
1 'polypeptide(L)'
;MAFNGSSYSATLSPSSDSGFSAHHNILSSSIASLQSSSTLTRPTPNHISKTYRQASQLFLTRRLPEALSTVQPLITPPSPDENGESNGDAENEPAPIARASRSTRIKVWSLYLTILNAILELDPDEGKDAFGTQEWRALCTKVREGGIWDEVVRNGYHGVEGEVDSDVVINLATLLLAHAHTQELNQKRLENYLAASQQPNLDISQRLEESQSPRLSSRGRKSPSKSRRGTSGADTPRDLNARVKILELYTLHVLLRNNEWDYAREFISVSSVLDEERRDAFLQALESLQEEQQEEERRVKEEKQRQDDQLRRDLEEARRLRAENEARERKRLEEERARREGSEVDYGIEQTPSTNGSAKGRRTRTSSSALSKPKPANSKPVGPPSYSARAAMILSNLRVLIEQLGASFKTNPMLLMRFVAFIVGLLVMFGNQRIRERITRVLGTGWNKVKATAGMGVKVSYI
;
A
#
# COMPACT_ATOMS: atom_id res chain seq x y z
N MET A 1 33.75 39.64 84.06
CA MET A 1 34.68 39.60 82.90
C MET A 1 33.88 39.97 81.65
N ALA A 2 34.37 40.68 80.63
CA ALA A 2 35.47 41.66 80.56
C ALA A 2 35.45 42.36 79.16
N PHE A 3 35.26 43.69 79.11
CA PHE A 3 35.38 44.60 77.92
C PHE A 3 34.42 44.32 76.73
N ASN A 4 33.75 45.28 76.05
CA ASN A 4 34.11 46.59 75.42
C ASN A 4 34.84 46.41 74.06
N GLY A 5 34.54 47.12 72.96
CA GLY A 5 33.57 48.21 72.66
C GLY A 5 33.80 48.79 71.25
N SER A 6 33.19 49.94 70.90
CA SER A 6 33.32 50.69 69.61
C SER A 6 32.68 50.03 68.36
N SER A 7 32.12 50.74 67.36
CA SER A 7 32.58 51.89 66.54
C SER A 7 33.74 51.49 65.58
N TYR A 8 33.89 51.99 64.34
CA TYR A 8 33.73 53.37 63.82
C TYR A 8 33.35 53.40 62.32
N SER A 9 33.07 54.59 61.77
CA SER A 9 32.91 54.84 60.33
C SER A 9 34.26 55.06 59.61
N ALA A 10 34.32 54.77 58.31
CA ALA A 10 35.44 55.14 57.44
C ALA A 10 34.98 55.43 56.00
N THR A 11 34.54 56.68 55.74
CA THR A 11 34.31 57.20 54.39
C THR A 11 35.63 57.57 53.72
N LEU A 12 35.98 56.96 52.59
CA LEU A 12 36.99 57.46 51.66
C LEU A 12 36.55 57.26 50.21
N SER A 13 36.39 58.37 49.48
CA SER A 13 36.30 58.40 48.03
C SER A 13 37.70 58.65 47.44
N PRO A 14 37.97 58.13 46.24
CA PRO A 14 38.79 58.84 45.26
C PRO A 14 37.93 59.25 44.04
N SER A 15 38.29 60.36 43.42
CA SER A 15 37.57 60.98 42.29
C SER A 15 38.40 60.96 41.00
N SER A 16 37.72 60.95 39.85
CA SER A 16 38.24 61.17 38.48
C SER A 16 39.26 60.10 37.95
N ASP A 17 39.34 59.80 36.66
CA ASP A 17 38.65 60.39 35.49
C ASP A 17 38.40 59.39 34.33
N SER A 18 37.52 59.78 33.39
CA SER A 18 37.42 59.37 31.98
C SER A 18 37.45 57.88 31.58
N GLY A 19 36.35 57.35 31.01
CA GLY A 19 36.32 55.97 30.48
C GLY A 19 35.01 55.48 29.85
N PHE A 20 34.44 56.20 28.86
CA PHE A 20 33.19 55.79 28.21
C PHE A 20 33.35 54.56 27.28
N SER A 21 32.79 53.39 27.66
CA SER A 21 32.08 52.41 26.79
C SER A 21 31.92 51.01 27.43
N ALA A 22 30.91 50.77 28.28
CA ALA A 22 30.70 49.44 28.90
C ALA A 22 29.25 49.04 29.28
N HIS A 23 28.21 49.82 28.96
CA HIS A 23 26.86 49.62 29.51
C HIS A 23 25.74 49.42 28.47
N HIS A 24 25.74 48.28 27.77
CA HIS A 24 24.58 47.90 26.91
C HIS A 24 24.21 46.41 26.84
N ASN A 25 25.04 45.48 27.34
CA ASN A 25 24.89 44.05 27.06
C ASN A 25 24.19 43.22 28.17
N ILE A 26 23.76 43.82 29.28
CA ILE A 26 23.29 43.08 30.47
C ILE A 26 21.76 42.87 30.51
N LEU A 27 20.97 43.65 29.76
CA LEU A 27 19.49 43.57 29.78
C LEU A 27 18.88 42.72 28.65
N SER A 28 19.67 42.23 27.69
CA SER A 28 19.17 41.54 26.49
C SER A 28 18.73 40.08 26.71
N SER A 29 18.91 39.51 27.91
CA SER A 29 18.63 38.11 28.22
C SER A 29 17.19 37.84 28.68
N SER A 30 16.52 38.81 29.31
CA SER A 30 15.22 38.59 29.98
C SER A 30 14.00 38.68 29.06
N ILE A 31 14.13 39.29 27.89
CA ILE A 31 13.02 39.47 26.92
C ILE A 31 12.73 38.21 26.08
N ALA A 32 13.67 37.28 25.97
CA ALA A 32 13.50 36.02 25.23
C ALA A 32 12.43 35.08 25.84
N SER A 33 12.09 35.28 27.12
CA SER A 33 11.17 34.42 27.88
C SER A 33 9.69 34.80 27.76
N LEU A 34 9.39 35.97 27.16
CA LEU A 34 8.03 36.53 27.11
C LEU A 34 7.42 36.57 25.69
N GLN A 35 8.21 36.31 24.64
CA GLN A 35 7.73 36.20 23.26
C GLN A 35 7.09 34.82 22.93
N SER A 36 6.95 33.95 23.92
CA SER A 36 6.26 32.65 23.83
C SER A 36 4.74 32.75 24.00
N SER A 37 4.16 33.96 23.99
CA SER A 37 2.72 34.20 23.94
C SER A 37 2.41 35.49 23.18
N SER A 38 1.27 35.53 22.49
CA SER A 38 0.83 36.61 21.59
C SER A 38 1.81 37.02 20.48
N THR A 39 1.82 36.27 19.37
CA THR A 39 1.56 36.77 17.99
C THR A 39 1.86 35.70 16.93
N LEU A 40 1.09 35.70 15.83
CA LEU A 40 1.39 34.92 14.62
C LEU A 40 2.58 35.54 13.88
N THR A 41 3.80 35.28 14.35
CA THR A 41 5.03 35.85 13.74
C THR A 41 5.97 34.78 13.19
N ARG A 42 5.78 34.48 11.89
CA ARG A 42 6.81 34.06 10.91
C ARG A 42 7.93 33.14 11.46
N PRO A 43 7.82 31.81 11.28
CA PRO A 43 8.83 30.84 11.76
C PRO A 43 10.26 31.20 11.33
N THR A 44 11.13 31.42 12.32
CA THR A 44 12.56 31.71 12.07
C THR A 44 13.29 30.45 11.58
N PRO A 45 14.38 30.56 10.79
CA PRO A 45 15.17 29.38 10.38
C PRO A 45 15.75 28.59 11.56
N ASN A 46 15.93 29.25 12.71
CA ASN A 46 16.32 28.63 13.98
C ASN A 46 15.19 27.76 14.57
N HIS A 47 13.92 28.12 14.38
CA HIS A 47 12.79 27.27 14.77
C HIS A 47 12.75 26.00 13.94
N ILE A 48 12.73 26.12 12.60
CA ILE A 48 12.73 24.97 11.67
C ILE A 48 13.89 24.01 11.97
N SER A 49 15.08 24.55 12.26
CA SER A 49 16.27 23.76 12.60
C SER A 49 16.20 23.06 13.97
N LYS A 50 15.44 23.59 14.94
CA LYS A 50 15.18 22.94 16.24
C LYS A 50 14.13 21.84 16.07
N THR A 51 12.99 22.16 15.47
CA THR A 51 11.87 21.22 15.23
C THR A 51 12.32 20.01 14.42
N TYR A 52 13.14 20.22 13.38
CA TYR A 52 13.77 19.13 12.62
C TYR A 52 14.61 18.19 13.51
N ARG A 53 15.45 18.73 14.41
CA ARG A 53 16.28 17.92 15.32
C ARG A 53 15.43 17.14 16.32
N GLN A 54 14.37 17.77 16.86
CA GLN A 54 13.43 17.12 17.76
C GLN A 54 12.70 15.96 17.06
N ALA A 55 12.13 16.19 15.87
CA ALA A 55 11.50 15.15 15.07
C ALA A 55 12.47 14.01 14.70
N SER A 56 13.72 14.35 14.35
CA SER A 56 14.77 13.35 14.06
C SER A 56 15.04 12.46 15.28
N GLN A 57 15.10 13.04 16.49
CA GLN A 57 15.32 12.29 17.73
C GLN A 57 14.12 11.39 18.09
N LEU A 58 12.90 11.87 17.85
CA LEU A 58 11.67 11.10 18.05
C LEU A 58 11.58 9.92 17.07
N PHE A 59 11.92 10.14 15.80
CA PHE A 59 12.03 9.09 14.79
C PHE A 59 13.06 8.02 15.18
N LEU A 60 14.27 8.43 15.58
CA LEU A 60 15.33 7.51 16.03
C LEU A 60 14.96 6.72 17.30
N THR A 61 14.02 7.22 18.12
CA THR A 61 13.47 6.51 19.28
C THR A 61 12.19 5.73 18.97
N ARG A 62 11.90 5.48 17.68
CA ARG A 62 10.69 4.80 17.14
C ARG A 62 9.36 5.44 17.54
N ARG A 63 9.35 6.68 18.03
CA ARG A 63 8.14 7.42 18.40
C ARG A 63 7.48 8.07 17.19
N LEU A 64 7.03 7.24 16.24
CA LEU A 64 6.53 7.70 14.94
C LEU A 64 5.35 8.69 15.02
N PRO A 65 4.35 8.54 15.92
CA PRO A 65 3.30 9.54 16.08
C PRO A 65 3.82 10.90 16.56
N GLU A 66 4.68 10.91 17.59
CA GLU A 66 5.29 12.14 18.12
C GLU A 66 6.21 12.81 17.07
N ALA A 67 6.93 12.01 16.27
CA ALA A 67 7.77 12.49 15.19
C ALA A 67 6.94 13.14 14.06
N LEU A 68 5.87 12.46 13.61
CA LEU A 68 4.96 12.95 12.57
C LEU A 68 4.32 14.28 12.98
N SER A 69 3.71 14.34 14.17
CA SER A 69 3.07 15.54 14.70
C SER A 69 4.05 16.70 14.97
N THR A 70 5.34 16.39 15.21
CA THR A 70 6.39 17.41 15.33
C THR A 70 6.80 18.00 13.96
N VAL A 71 6.76 17.21 12.87
CA VAL A 71 7.09 17.71 11.51
C VAL A 71 5.92 18.43 10.86
N GLN A 72 4.69 17.95 11.07
CA GLN A 72 3.49 18.42 10.37
C GLN A 72 3.31 19.96 10.34
N PRO A 73 3.54 20.73 11.44
CA PRO A 73 3.45 22.21 11.41
C PRO A 73 4.51 22.93 10.57
N LEU A 74 5.53 22.23 10.05
CA LEU A 74 6.52 22.82 9.12
C LEU A 74 6.11 22.67 7.65
N ILE A 75 5.32 21.63 7.35
CA ILE A 75 4.98 21.18 5.99
C ILE A 75 3.53 21.47 5.60
N THR A 76 2.64 21.71 6.56
CA THR A 76 1.28 22.22 6.32
C THR A 76 1.34 23.76 6.22
N PRO A 77 0.61 24.40 5.29
CA PRO A 77 0.39 25.85 5.37
C PRO A 77 -0.37 26.20 6.68
N PRO A 78 -0.21 27.42 7.21
CA PRO A 78 -1.11 27.88 8.26
C PRO A 78 -2.55 27.92 7.71
N SER A 79 -3.51 27.38 8.45
CA SER A 79 -4.91 27.56 8.11
C SER A 79 -5.25 29.05 8.12
N PRO A 80 -6.03 29.58 7.16
CA PRO A 80 -6.63 30.89 7.33
C PRO A 80 -7.59 30.83 8.52
N ASP A 81 -7.40 31.71 9.50
CA ASP A 81 -8.26 31.78 10.67
C ASP A 81 -9.69 32.14 10.26
N GLU A 82 -10.70 31.40 10.75
CA GLU A 82 -12.13 31.66 10.44
C GLU A 82 -12.64 33.03 11.00
N ASN A 83 -11.77 33.81 11.66
CA ASN A 83 -12.10 35.07 12.32
C ASN A 83 -10.97 36.12 12.12
N GLY A 84 -10.72 36.57 10.89
CA GLY A 84 -9.71 37.61 10.61
C GLY A 84 -9.88 38.27 9.24
N GLU A 85 -10.15 39.57 9.22
CA GLU A 85 -10.51 40.41 8.06
C GLU A 85 -9.68 40.19 6.78
N SER A 86 -10.39 40.09 5.65
CA SER A 86 -9.82 39.89 4.31
C SER A 86 -8.80 40.97 3.92
N ASN A 87 -7.54 40.56 3.79
CA ASN A 87 -6.59 41.15 2.84
C ASN A 87 -6.29 40.07 1.79
N GLY A 88 -6.42 40.39 0.51
CA GLY A 88 -6.51 39.42 -0.61
C GLY A 88 -5.26 38.58 -0.89
N ASP A 89 -4.17 38.77 -0.15
CA ASP A 89 -2.93 38.00 -0.29
C ASP A 89 -2.84 36.78 0.66
N ALA A 90 -3.79 36.63 1.60
CA ALA A 90 -3.71 35.64 2.68
C ALA A 90 -4.07 34.20 2.27
N GLU A 91 -4.87 34.00 1.22
CA GLU A 91 -5.38 32.67 0.82
C GLU A 91 -4.31 31.69 0.28
N ASN A 92 -3.05 32.14 0.16
CA ASN A 92 -1.99 31.40 -0.50
C ASN A 92 -0.63 31.49 0.22
N GLU A 93 -0.61 31.68 1.55
CA GLU A 93 0.65 31.66 2.31
C GLU A 93 1.28 30.26 2.29
N PRO A 94 2.48 30.07 1.68
CA PRO A 94 3.08 28.75 1.54
C PRO A 94 3.65 28.27 2.88
N ALA A 95 3.66 26.95 3.08
CA ALA A 95 4.09 26.32 4.32
C ALA A 95 5.50 26.79 4.76
N PRO A 96 5.80 26.83 6.07
CA PRO A 96 7.05 27.37 6.60
C PRO A 96 8.32 26.80 5.94
N ILE A 97 8.29 25.54 5.50
CA ILE A 97 9.42 24.89 4.83
C ILE A 97 9.72 25.41 3.41
N ALA A 98 8.73 25.93 2.67
CA ALA A 98 8.95 26.53 1.35
C ALA A 98 9.90 27.74 1.45
N ARG A 99 9.75 28.54 2.51
CA ARG A 99 10.58 29.72 2.79
C ARG A 99 11.96 29.39 3.40
N ALA A 100 12.27 28.11 3.64
CA ALA A 100 13.54 27.67 4.20
C ALA A 100 14.65 27.50 3.14
N SER A 101 15.91 27.37 3.59
CA SER A 101 17.02 27.10 2.68
C SER A 101 16.88 25.74 1.99
N ARG A 102 17.39 25.58 0.75
CA ARG A 102 17.40 24.31 0.00
C ARG A 102 17.84 23.10 0.85
N SER A 103 18.95 23.23 1.58
CA SER A 103 19.45 22.13 2.44
C SER A 103 18.53 21.82 3.63
N THR A 104 17.80 22.81 4.15
CA THR A 104 16.77 22.62 5.19
C THR A 104 15.52 21.97 4.60
N ARG A 105 15.07 22.44 3.43
CA ARG A 105 13.90 21.94 2.69
C ARG A 105 14.04 20.46 2.36
N ILE A 106 15.16 20.05 1.75
CA ILE A 106 15.50 18.65 1.47
C ILE A 106 15.45 17.81 2.76
N LYS A 107 16.10 18.26 3.85
CA LYS A 107 16.18 17.49 5.10
C LYS A 107 14.82 17.26 5.75
N VAL A 108 13.96 18.28 5.81
CA VAL A 108 12.63 18.15 6.42
C VAL A 108 11.71 17.27 5.57
N TRP A 109 11.69 17.43 4.24
CA TRP A 109 10.88 16.57 3.38
C TRP A 109 11.39 15.13 3.34
N SER A 110 12.69 14.89 3.24
CA SER A 110 13.25 13.54 3.32
C SER A 110 12.95 12.89 4.68
N LEU A 111 13.06 13.61 5.79
CA LEU A 111 12.66 13.11 7.11
C LEU A 111 11.17 12.74 7.13
N TYR A 112 10.29 13.60 6.63
CA TYR A 112 8.85 13.34 6.54
C TYR A 112 8.53 12.08 5.72
N LEU A 113 9.16 11.93 4.54
CA LEU A 113 8.99 10.76 3.68
C LEU A 113 9.54 9.49 4.34
N THR A 114 10.67 9.54 5.07
CA THR A 114 11.16 8.38 5.84
C THR A 114 10.29 8.05 7.05
N ILE A 115 9.66 9.05 7.69
CA ILE A 115 8.65 8.80 8.74
C ILE A 115 7.45 8.09 8.11
N LEU A 116 6.93 8.55 6.97
CA LEU A 116 5.82 7.90 6.27
C LEU A 116 6.17 6.48 5.80
N ASN A 117 7.39 6.22 5.33
CA ASN A 117 7.82 4.88 4.98
C ASN A 117 7.86 3.95 6.21
N ALA A 118 8.51 4.39 7.29
CA ALA A 118 8.61 3.61 8.53
C ALA A 118 7.25 3.42 9.23
N ILE A 119 6.30 4.33 9.02
CA ILE A 119 4.89 4.16 9.40
C ILE A 119 4.30 3.01 8.60
N LEU A 120 4.39 3.02 7.27
CA LEU A 120 3.78 1.99 6.41
C LEU A 120 4.45 0.60 6.51
N GLU A 121 5.67 0.54 7.04
CA GLU A 121 6.40 -0.70 7.38
C GLU A 121 6.01 -1.28 8.76
N LEU A 122 5.21 -0.58 9.58
CA LEU A 122 4.65 -1.17 10.81
C LEU A 122 3.66 -2.28 10.49
N ASP A 123 3.60 -3.28 11.37
CA ASP A 123 2.51 -4.26 11.33
C ASP A 123 1.15 -3.54 11.40
N PRO A 124 0.11 -4.00 10.67
CA PRO A 124 -1.16 -3.30 10.60
C PRO A 124 -1.82 -3.07 11.97
N ASP A 125 -1.52 -3.87 12.98
CA ASP A 125 -2.04 -3.71 14.35
C ASP A 125 -1.20 -2.72 15.18
N GLU A 126 0.15 -2.76 15.12
CA GLU A 126 1.03 -1.73 15.74
C GLU A 126 0.70 -0.33 15.19
N GLY A 127 0.46 -0.22 13.87
CA GLY A 127 0.04 1.02 13.22
C GLY A 127 -1.35 1.52 13.65
N LYS A 128 -2.31 0.62 13.86
CA LYS A 128 -3.66 0.97 14.39
C LYS A 128 -3.60 1.45 15.84
N ASP A 129 -2.77 0.83 16.67
CA ASP A 129 -2.65 1.16 18.09
C ASP A 129 -1.86 2.46 18.31
N ALA A 130 -0.83 2.72 17.49
CA ALA A 130 0.01 3.92 17.61
C ALA A 130 -0.65 5.21 17.08
N PHE A 131 -1.47 5.13 16.03
CA PHE A 131 -2.09 6.30 15.37
C PHE A 131 -3.61 6.37 15.51
N GLY A 132 -4.26 5.28 15.95
CA GLY A 132 -5.71 5.12 15.82
C GLY A 132 -6.11 4.65 14.42
N THR A 133 -7.16 3.82 14.37
CA THR A 133 -7.58 3.12 13.13
C THR A 133 -8.02 4.05 11.98
N GLN A 134 -8.46 5.28 12.27
CA GLN A 134 -8.85 6.24 11.24
C GLN A 134 -7.64 6.92 10.60
N GLU A 135 -6.79 7.56 11.39
CA GLU A 135 -5.61 8.28 10.91
C GLU A 135 -4.61 7.35 10.22
N TRP A 136 -4.38 6.15 10.78
CA TRP A 136 -3.57 5.11 10.13
C TRP A 136 -4.05 4.80 8.72
N ARG A 137 -5.37 4.59 8.54
CA ARG A 137 -5.96 4.31 7.22
C ARG A 137 -5.88 5.52 6.29
N ALA A 138 -6.12 6.73 6.80
CA ALA A 138 -6.02 7.96 6.01
C ALA A 138 -4.59 8.18 5.50
N LEU A 139 -3.57 7.97 6.35
CA LEU A 139 -2.15 8.02 5.97
C LEU A 139 -1.80 6.94 4.94
N CYS A 140 -2.28 5.71 5.13
CA CYS A 140 -2.15 4.63 4.15
C CYS A 140 -2.73 5.04 2.79
N THR A 141 -4.00 5.44 2.73
CA THR A 141 -4.66 5.85 1.49
C THR A 141 -3.93 7.02 0.83
N LYS A 142 -3.58 8.07 1.58
CA LYS A 142 -2.88 9.27 1.07
C LYS A 142 -1.54 8.96 0.40
N VAL A 143 -0.78 7.99 0.92
CA VAL A 143 0.48 7.56 0.27
C VAL A 143 0.22 6.60 -0.89
N ARG A 144 -0.71 5.63 -0.73
CA ARG A 144 -1.00 4.63 -1.77
C ARG A 144 -1.69 5.20 -3.02
N GLU A 145 -2.42 6.31 -2.87
CA GLU A 145 -3.01 7.11 -3.95
C GLU A 145 -2.06 8.21 -4.48
N GLY A 146 -0.84 8.34 -3.93
CA GLY A 146 0.15 9.30 -4.40
C GLY A 146 -0.11 10.77 -4.05
N GLY A 147 -1.17 11.09 -3.28
CA GLY A 147 -1.49 12.47 -2.85
C GLY A 147 -0.40 13.15 -2.01
N ILE A 148 0.52 12.35 -1.44
CA ILE A 148 1.78 12.82 -0.84
C ILE A 148 2.67 13.62 -1.81
N TRP A 149 2.63 13.30 -3.11
CA TRP A 149 3.41 14.01 -4.14
C TRP A 149 2.89 15.45 -4.33
N ASP A 150 1.57 15.62 -4.46
CA ASP A 150 0.95 16.94 -4.60
C ASP A 150 1.17 17.82 -3.36
N GLU A 151 1.24 17.21 -2.17
CA GLU A 151 1.56 17.92 -0.93
C GLU A 151 3.00 18.44 -0.90
N VAL A 152 3.99 17.61 -1.28
CA VAL A 152 5.39 18.04 -1.39
C VAL A 152 5.54 19.16 -2.42
N VAL A 153 4.94 19.00 -3.61
CA VAL A 153 5.00 19.98 -4.71
C VAL A 153 4.33 21.30 -4.30
N ARG A 154 3.11 21.27 -3.78
CA ARG A 154 2.34 22.47 -3.40
C ARG A 154 2.97 23.18 -2.20
N ASN A 155 3.23 22.46 -1.11
CA ASN A 155 3.62 23.07 0.16
C ASN A 155 5.13 23.28 0.27
N GLY A 156 5.95 22.57 -0.53
CA GLY A 156 7.40 22.67 -0.52
C GLY A 156 8.00 23.49 -1.67
N TYR A 157 7.35 23.47 -2.84
CA TYR A 157 7.90 23.97 -4.12
C TYR A 157 6.87 24.78 -4.93
N HIS A 158 5.96 25.47 -4.23
CA HIS A 158 5.01 26.45 -4.79
C HIS A 158 4.11 25.94 -5.94
N GLY A 159 3.92 24.62 -6.05
CA GLY A 159 3.13 24.01 -7.12
C GLY A 159 3.92 23.60 -8.37
N VAL A 160 5.23 23.83 -8.43
CA VAL A 160 6.06 23.57 -9.61
C VAL A 160 6.80 22.23 -9.47
N GLU A 161 6.37 21.21 -10.21
CA GLU A 161 6.99 19.87 -10.14
C GLU A 161 8.49 19.90 -10.51
N GLY A 162 8.88 20.72 -11.49
CA GLY A 162 10.28 20.87 -11.93
C GLY A 162 11.21 21.60 -10.94
N GLU A 163 10.70 22.20 -9.85
CA GLU A 163 11.54 22.78 -8.79
C GLU A 163 11.84 21.81 -7.64
N VAL A 164 11.18 20.64 -7.59
CA VAL A 164 11.39 19.66 -6.53
C VAL A 164 12.83 19.14 -6.55
N ASP A 165 13.47 19.10 -5.39
CA ASP A 165 14.86 18.63 -5.29
C ASP A 165 15.00 17.16 -5.69
N SER A 166 16.00 16.85 -6.53
CA SER A 166 16.31 15.47 -6.99
C SER A 166 16.42 14.45 -5.83
N ASP A 167 17.00 14.85 -4.70
CA ASP A 167 17.07 14.03 -3.47
C ASP A 167 15.68 13.67 -2.91
N VAL A 168 14.71 14.58 -3.01
CA VAL A 168 13.34 14.43 -2.52
C VAL A 168 12.49 13.65 -3.53
N VAL A 169 12.71 13.84 -4.83
CA VAL A 169 12.07 13.05 -5.90
C VAL A 169 12.43 11.57 -5.79
N ILE A 170 13.70 11.23 -5.55
CA ILE A 170 14.13 9.84 -5.32
C ILE A 170 13.36 9.25 -4.12
N ASN A 171 13.31 9.95 -3.00
CA ASN A 171 12.61 9.47 -1.80
C ASN A 171 11.09 9.33 -2.00
N LEU A 172 10.45 10.25 -2.75
CA LEU A 172 9.04 10.15 -3.15
C LEU A 172 8.79 8.92 -4.02
N ALA A 173 9.55 8.77 -5.11
CA ALA A 173 9.37 7.69 -6.06
C ALA A 173 9.69 6.32 -5.46
N THR A 174 10.63 6.21 -4.52
CA THR A 174 10.89 4.99 -3.74
C THR A 174 9.74 4.68 -2.77
N LEU A 175 9.19 5.67 -2.07
CA LEU A 175 8.01 5.50 -1.20
C LEU A 175 6.79 5.00 -2.00
N LEU A 176 6.56 5.56 -3.19
CA LEU A 176 5.49 5.12 -4.09
C LEU A 176 5.78 3.73 -4.69
N LEU A 177 7.03 3.42 -5.05
CA LEU A 177 7.42 2.09 -5.55
C LEU A 177 7.17 0.98 -4.52
N ALA A 178 7.42 1.26 -3.24
CA ALA A 178 7.22 0.31 -2.14
C ALA A 178 5.74 0.11 -1.79
N HIS A 179 4.92 1.18 -1.81
CA HIS A 179 3.58 1.14 -1.19
C HIS A 179 2.40 1.39 -2.14
N ALA A 180 2.56 2.07 -3.28
CA ALA A 180 1.43 2.42 -4.15
C ALA A 180 0.79 1.22 -4.84
N HIS A 181 -0.53 1.26 -5.03
CA HIS A 181 -1.30 0.15 -5.62
C HIS A 181 -1.05 -0.05 -7.12
N THR A 182 -0.65 1.00 -7.83
CA THR A 182 -0.34 1.02 -9.27
C THR A 182 0.83 1.97 -9.49
N GLN A 183 1.77 1.62 -10.38
CA GLN A 183 2.93 2.47 -10.66
C GLN A 183 2.68 3.44 -11.83
N GLU A 184 1.53 3.39 -12.51
CA GLU A 184 1.05 4.38 -13.50
C GLU A 184 1.17 5.83 -13.00
N LEU A 185 0.80 6.09 -11.73
CA LEU A 185 0.91 7.41 -11.13
C LEU A 185 2.38 7.81 -10.92
N ASN A 186 3.21 6.89 -10.44
CA ASN A 186 4.64 7.11 -10.21
C ASN A 186 5.36 7.40 -11.55
N GLN A 187 5.05 6.61 -12.59
CA GLN A 187 5.48 6.83 -13.97
C GLN A 187 5.11 8.24 -14.44
N LYS A 188 3.83 8.62 -14.43
CA LYS A 188 3.37 9.93 -14.92
C LYS A 188 4.02 11.10 -14.17
N ARG A 189 4.24 10.97 -12.86
CA ARG A 189 4.90 12.01 -12.05
C ARG A 189 6.41 12.11 -12.33
N LEU A 190 7.07 10.98 -12.58
CA LEU A 190 8.46 10.95 -13.02
C LEU A 190 8.63 11.46 -14.46
N GLU A 191 7.72 11.13 -15.38
CA GLU A 191 7.67 11.68 -16.74
C GLU A 191 7.51 13.21 -16.72
N ASN A 192 6.52 13.73 -15.97
CA ASN A 192 6.33 15.16 -15.74
C ASN A 192 7.61 15.82 -15.19
N TYR A 193 8.22 15.23 -14.15
CA TYR A 193 9.44 15.76 -13.53
C TYR A 193 10.63 15.74 -14.50
N LEU A 194 10.82 14.67 -15.26
CA LEU A 194 11.89 14.53 -16.23
C LEU A 194 11.69 15.48 -17.43
N ALA A 195 10.46 15.72 -17.87
CA ALA A 195 10.15 16.73 -18.89
C ALA A 195 10.41 18.15 -18.37
N ALA A 196 9.95 18.47 -17.15
CA ALA A 196 10.14 19.79 -16.54
C ALA A 196 11.63 20.09 -16.22
N SER A 197 12.42 19.08 -15.81
CA SER A 197 13.86 19.22 -15.55
C SER A 197 14.74 19.09 -16.81
N GLN A 198 14.19 18.66 -17.94
CA GLN A 198 14.82 18.76 -19.26
C GLN A 198 14.69 20.15 -19.88
N GLN A 199 13.63 20.89 -19.56
CA GLN A 199 13.50 22.30 -19.91
C GLN A 199 14.48 23.13 -19.04
N PRO A 200 15.52 23.77 -19.60
CA PRO A 200 16.26 24.75 -18.84
C PRO A 200 15.34 25.93 -18.53
N ASN A 201 15.26 26.36 -17.26
CA ASN A 201 14.44 27.52 -16.86
C ASN A 201 14.99 28.82 -17.48
N LEU A 202 14.60 29.06 -18.73
CA LEU A 202 14.83 30.26 -19.52
C LEU A 202 13.84 31.34 -19.06
N ASP A 203 14.01 31.80 -17.83
CA ASP A 203 13.40 33.04 -17.35
C ASP A 203 14.05 34.23 -18.07
N ILE A 204 13.58 34.42 -19.31
CA ILE A 204 13.92 35.54 -20.19
C ILE A 204 13.22 36.81 -19.69
N SER A 205 12.07 36.68 -19.02
CA SER A 205 11.30 37.79 -18.46
C SER A 205 12.09 38.54 -17.38
N GLN A 206 12.59 37.87 -16.34
CA GLN A 206 13.46 38.51 -15.33
C GLN A 206 14.68 39.16 -15.96
N ARG A 207 15.30 38.49 -16.95
CA ARG A 207 16.47 39.06 -17.65
C ARG A 207 16.14 40.27 -18.51
N LEU A 208 14.93 40.34 -19.05
CA LEU A 208 14.46 41.48 -19.82
C LEU A 208 14.14 42.66 -18.87
N GLU A 209 13.51 42.42 -17.73
CA GLU A 209 13.29 43.43 -16.68
C GLU A 209 14.61 43.97 -16.09
N GLU A 210 15.58 43.10 -15.78
CA GLU A 210 16.95 43.52 -15.38
C GLU A 210 17.62 44.37 -16.48
N SER A 211 17.37 44.08 -17.76
CA SER A 211 17.91 44.86 -18.89
C SER A 211 17.22 46.21 -19.12
N GLN A 212 15.99 46.39 -18.64
CA GLN A 212 15.19 47.62 -18.83
C GLN A 212 15.33 48.66 -17.70
N SER A 213 16.27 48.46 -16.76
CA SER A 213 16.46 49.33 -15.59
C SER A 213 17.73 50.22 -15.64
N PRO A 214 17.77 51.31 -16.45
CA PRO A 214 18.90 52.22 -16.50
C PRO A 214 18.94 53.15 -15.27
N ARG A 215 19.59 52.72 -14.18
CA ARG A 215 19.92 53.61 -13.03
C ARG A 215 21.43 53.71 -12.81
N LEU A 216 21.91 54.95 -12.75
CA LEU A 216 23.31 55.34 -12.71
C LEU A 216 23.87 55.34 -11.28
N SER A 217 24.86 54.49 -10.95
CA SER A 217 25.86 54.80 -9.90
C SER A 217 27.06 53.84 -9.81
N SER A 218 28.27 54.41 -9.80
CA SER A 218 29.48 53.96 -9.08
C SER A 218 29.93 52.49 -9.07
N ARG A 219 30.73 52.12 -10.09
CA ARG A 219 32.13 51.65 -9.93
C ARG A 219 32.55 51.18 -8.52
N GLY A 220 32.47 49.88 -8.21
CA GLY A 220 33.01 49.30 -6.98
C GLY A 220 33.17 47.77 -6.99
N ARG A 221 34.42 47.29 -6.81
CA ARG A 221 34.86 45.90 -6.53
C ARG A 221 34.24 44.74 -7.34
N LYS A 222 35.05 44.12 -8.21
CA LYS A 222 34.78 42.76 -8.72
C LYS A 222 34.77 41.75 -7.55
N SER A 223 33.74 40.91 -7.46
CA SER A 223 33.72 39.70 -6.65
C SER A 223 32.79 38.67 -7.32
N PRO A 224 33.22 37.43 -7.59
CA PRO A 224 32.43 36.47 -8.35
C PRO A 224 31.33 35.86 -7.46
N SER A 225 30.10 36.35 -7.63
CA SER A 225 28.94 35.99 -6.81
C SER A 225 28.36 34.60 -7.13
N LYS A 226 29.01 33.54 -6.63
CA LYS A 226 28.41 32.20 -6.51
C LYS A 226 27.26 32.22 -5.48
N SER A 227 26.01 32.41 -5.92
CA SER A 227 24.82 32.06 -5.12
C SER A 227 23.45 32.05 -5.82
N ARG A 228 23.28 32.68 -7.00
CA ARG A 228 21.94 32.93 -7.61
C ARG A 228 21.72 32.41 -9.04
N ARG A 229 22.29 31.25 -9.39
CA ARG A 229 21.83 30.44 -10.53
C ARG A 229 22.11 28.97 -10.22
N GLY A 230 21.07 28.13 -10.31
CA GLY A 230 21.13 26.76 -9.78
C GLY A 230 19.94 25.86 -10.12
N THR A 231 19.12 26.26 -11.10
CA THR A 231 18.08 25.46 -11.77
C THR A 231 18.59 24.93 -13.13
N SER A 232 19.89 24.66 -13.20
CA SER A 232 20.62 24.11 -14.35
C SER A 232 21.08 22.70 -13.99
N GLY A 233 20.33 21.69 -14.41
CA GLY A 233 20.47 20.28 -13.99
C GLY A 233 21.66 19.54 -14.60
N ALA A 234 22.84 20.15 -14.52
CA ALA A 234 24.10 19.66 -15.12
C ALA A 234 25.38 20.13 -14.38
N ASP A 235 25.37 21.27 -13.68
CA ASP A 235 26.60 21.96 -13.23
C ASP A 235 27.31 21.33 -11.99
N THR A 236 26.84 20.18 -11.47
CA THR A 236 27.57 19.45 -10.40
C THR A 236 27.49 17.93 -10.57
N PRO A 237 28.56 17.17 -10.25
CA PRO A 237 28.54 15.70 -10.36
C PRO A 237 27.57 15.02 -9.39
N ARG A 238 27.18 15.69 -8.29
CA ARG A 238 26.14 15.21 -7.38
C ARG A 238 24.76 15.20 -8.03
N ASP A 239 24.45 16.24 -8.81
CA ASP A 239 23.14 16.39 -9.45
C ASP A 239 23.02 15.47 -10.68
N LEU A 240 24.10 15.27 -11.44
CA LEU A 240 24.17 14.22 -12.47
C LEU A 240 23.94 12.83 -11.87
N ASN A 241 24.58 12.49 -10.75
CA ASN A 241 24.37 11.21 -10.05
C ASN A 241 22.90 11.06 -9.59
N ALA A 242 22.31 12.09 -8.99
CA ALA A 242 20.89 12.08 -8.62
C ALA A 242 19.97 11.89 -9.84
N ARG A 243 20.27 12.52 -10.98
CA ARG A 243 19.52 12.38 -12.23
C ARG A 243 19.65 10.96 -12.82
N VAL A 244 20.86 10.36 -12.79
CA VAL A 244 21.07 8.96 -13.18
C VAL A 244 20.24 8.01 -12.30
N LYS A 245 20.16 8.26 -10.98
CA LYS A 245 19.32 7.47 -10.07
C LYS A 245 17.82 7.62 -10.32
N ILE A 246 17.37 8.81 -10.74
CA ILE A 246 15.97 9.00 -11.13
C ILE A 246 15.66 8.24 -12.43
N LEU A 247 16.60 8.21 -13.38
CA LEU A 247 16.49 7.39 -14.59
C LEU A 247 16.49 5.88 -14.26
N GLU A 248 17.38 5.40 -13.38
CA GLU A 248 17.44 4.02 -12.87
C GLU A 248 16.13 3.57 -12.19
N LEU A 249 15.59 4.43 -11.33
CA LEU A 249 14.33 4.15 -10.62
C LEU A 249 13.13 4.16 -11.58
N TYR A 250 13.16 5.04 -12.59
CA TYR A 250 12.14 5.09 -13.63
C TYR A 250 12.19 3.83 -14.53
N THR A 251 13.33 3.56 -15.17
CA THR A 251 13.43 2.52 -16.21
C THR A 251 13.52 1.11 -15.65
N LEU A 252 14.32 0.85 -14.62
CA LEU A 252 14.53 -0.50 -14.08
C LEU A 252 13.52 -0.92 -13.00
N HIS A 253 12.70 0.01 -12.48
CA HIS A 253 11.76 -0.32 -11.40
C HIS A 253 10.31 0.08 -11.71
N VAL A 254 10.05 1.34 -12.07
CA VAL A 254 8.68 1.82 -12.30
C VAL A 254 8.08 1.24 -13.58
N LEU A 255 8.78 1.33 -14.72
CA LEU A 255 8.28 0.76 -15.99
C LEU A 255 8.18 -0.77 -15.94
N LEU A 256 9.10 -1.48 -15.28
CA LEU A 256 9.02 -2.93 -15.08
C LEU A 256 7.78 -3.34 -14.28
N ARG A 257 7.35 -2.57 -13.28
CA ARG A 257 6.12 -2.84 -12.51
C ARG A 257 4.84 -2.61 -13.32
N ASN A 258 4.89 -1.77 -14.37
CA ASN A 258 3.80 -1.61 -15.34
C ASN A 258 3.92 -2.58 -16.54
N ASN A 259 5.02 -3.35 -16.65
CA ASN A 259 5.38 -4.25 -17.76
C ASN A 259 5.73 -3.55 -19.08
N GLU A 260 6.15 -2.28 -19.04
CA GLU A 260 6.47 -1.47 -20.23
C GLU A 260 7.94 -1.65 -20.68
N TRP A 261 8.36 -2.91 -20.85
CA TRP A 261 9.75 -3.30 -21.15
C TRP A 261 10.31 -2.66 -22.42
N ASP A 262 9.55 -2.64 -23.52
CA ASP A 262 9.99 -2.07 -24.79
C ASP A 262 10.18 -0.55 -24.70
N TYR A 263 9.27 0.14 -24.01
CA TYR A 263 9.35 1.59 -23.76
C TYR A 263 10.54 1.94 -22.85
N ALA A 264 10.82 1.12 -21.84
CA ALA A 264 12.03 1.26 -21.04
C ALA A 264 13.31 1.11 -21.89
N ARG A 265 13.35 0.14 -22.81
CA ARG A 265 14.48 -0.09 -23.73
C ARG A 265 14.67 1.09 -24.70
N GLU A 266 13.60 1.60 -25.29
CA GLU A 266 13.62 2.79 -26.16
C GLU A 266 14.11 4.02 -25.38
N PHE A 267 13.54 4.28 -24.20
CA PHE A 267 13.90 5.43 -23.36
C PHE A 267 15.36 5.41 -22.89
N ILE A 268 15.91 4.24 -22.54
CA ILE A 268 17.34 4.07 -22.23
C ILE A 268 18.21 4.42 -23.45
N SER A 269 17.80 3.98 -24.66
CA SER A 269 18.55 4.23 -25.90
C SER A 269 18.53 5.71 -26.32
N VAL A 270 17.41 6.40 -26.15
CA VAL A 270 17.22 7.82 -26.53
C VAL A 270 17.78 8.78 -25.46
N SER A 271 18.03 8.32 -24.23
CA SER A 271 18.55 9.14 -23.14
C SER A 271 19.96 9.69 -23.45
N SER A 272 20.03 11.00 -23.67
CA SER A 272 21.28 11.77 -23.84
C SER A 272 21.97 12.14 -22.51
N VAL A 273 21.48 11.61 -21.38
CA VAL A 273 22.01 11.84 -20.02
C VAL A 273 22.87 10.66 -19.55
N LEU A 274 22.76 9.52 -20.22
CA LEU A 274 23.55 8.33 -19.97
C LEU A 274 24.75 8.31 -20.92
N ASP A 275 25.95 8.24 -20.35
CA ASP A 275 27.17 7.85 -21.07
C ASP A 275 27.00 6.42 -21.62
N GLU A 276 27.65 6.07 -22.73
CA GLU A 276 27.45 4.78 -23.41
C GLU A 276 27.69 3.58 -22.47
N GLU A 277 28.76 3.61 -21.67
CA GLU A 277 29.06 2.60 -20.64
C GLU A 277 27.91 2.40 -19.63
N ARG A 278 27.16 3.46 -19.31
CA ARG A 278 25.98 3.34 -18.44
C ARG A 278 24.77 2.83 -19.23
N ARG A 279 24.57 3.29 -20.47
CA ARG A 279 23.47 2.81 -21.33
C ARG A 279 23.56 1.29 -21.50
N ASP A 280 24.74 0.76 -21.81
CA ASP A 280 24.97 -0.68 -21.94
C ASP A 280 24.71 -1.42 -20.62
N ALA A 281 25.19 -0.89 -19.48
CA ALA A 281 24.90 -1.47 -18.16
C ALA A 281 23.39 -1.45 -17.81
N PHE A 282 22.66 -0.40 -18.19
CA PHE A 282 21.21 -0.32 -18.02
C PHE A 282 20.46 -1.32 -18.91
N LEU A 283 20.89 -1.51 -20.16
CA LEU A 283 20.32 -2.50 -21.07
C LEU A 283 20.60 -3.93 -20.61
N GLN A 284 21.82 -4.22 -20.15
CA GLN A 284 22.21 -5.51 -19.60
C GLN A 284 21.44 -5.83 -18.30
N ALA A 285 21.23 -4.85 -17.42
CA ALA A 285 20.42 -5.01 -16.22
C ALA A 285 18.96 -5.30 -16.55
N LEU A 286 18.38 -4.60 -17.54
CA LEU A 286 17.01 -4.86 -18.03
C LEU A 286 16.87 -6.26 -18.61
N GLU A 287 17.84 -6.71 -19.42
CA GLU A 287 17.86 -8.05 -20.00
C GLU A 287 17.99 -9.15 -18.91
N SER A 288 18.89 -8.97 -17.94
CA SER A 288 19.05 -9.88 -16.80
C SER A 288 17.78 -9.98 -15.93
N LEU A 289 17.08 -8.86 -15.70
CA LEU A 289 15.81 -8.84 -14.96
C LEU A 289 14.66 -9.50 -15.76
N GLN A 290 14.72 -9.43 -17.10
CA GLN A 290 13.76 -10.08 -17.98
C GLN A 290 13.97 -11.61 -18.03
N GLU A 291 15.22 -12.07 -18.00
CA GLU A 291 15.55 -13.50 -17.87
C GLU A 291 15.17 -14.05 -16.48
N GLU A 292 15.45 -13.31 -15.41
CA GLU A 292 15.05 -13.69 -14.03
C GLU A 292 13.53 -13.83 -13.90
N GLN A 293 12.75 -12.87 -14.40
CA GLN A 293 11.28 -12.95 -14.41
C GLN A 293 10.76 -14.18 -15.19
N GLN A 294 11.38 -14.52 -16.32
CA GLN A 294 11.01 -15.70 -17.10
C GLN A 294 11.38 -17.03 -16.42
N GLU A 295 12.50 -17.07 -15.69
CA GLU A 295 12.85 -18.21 -14.82
C GLU A 295 11.87 -18.33 -13.64
N GLU A 296 11.48 -17.23 -13.00
CA GLU A 296 10.46 -17.26 -11.94
C GLU A 296 9.10 -17.77 -12.46
N GLU A 297 8.60 -17.29 -13.61
CA GLU A 297 7.36 -17.82 -14.19
C GLU A 297 7.50 -19.31 -14.51
N ARG A 298 8.63 -19.73 -15.11
CA ARG A 298 8.93 -21.14 -15.39
C ARG A 298 8.87 -22.00 -14.13
N ARG A 299 9.52 -21.56 -13.04
CA ARG A 299 9.55 -22.28 -11.75
C ARG A 299 8.17 -22.36 -11.11
N VAL A 300 7.43 -21.26 -11.03
CA VAL A 300 6.05 -21.23 -10.49
C VAL A 300 5.12 -22.13 -11.30
N LYS A 301 5.29 -22.17 -12.63
CA LYS A 301 4.52 -23.02 -13.56
C LYS A 301 4.85 -24.50 -13.40
N GLU A 302 6.12 -24.86 -13.19
CA GLU A 302 6.52 -26.22 -12.84
C GLU A 302 5.99 -26.65 -11.47
N GLU A 303 6.10 -25.80 -10.44
CA GLU A 303 5.58 -26.10 -9.11
C GLU A 303 4.05 -26.27 -9.12
N LYS A 304 3.34 -25.42 -9.87
CA LYS A 304 1.90 -25.58 -10.09
C LYS A 304 1.57 -26.88 -10.83
N GLN A 305 2.30 -27.22 -11.90
CA GLN A 305 2.10 -28.50 -12.59
C GLN A 305 2.31 -29.69 -11.64
N ARG A 306 3.32 -29.65 -10.77
CA ARG A 306 3.57 -30.70 -9.75
C ARG A 306 2.42 -30.81 -8.75
N GLN A 307 1.82 -29.68 -8.32
CA GLN A 307 0.65 -29.67 -7.43
C GLN A 307 -0.61 -30.21 -8.14
N ASP A 308 -0.89 -29.76 -9.36
CA ASP A 308 -2.01 -30.24 -10.17
C ASP A 308 -1.90 -31.76 -10.46
N ASP A 309 -0.68 -32.26 -10.72
CA ASP A 309 -0.41 -33.69 -10.92
C ASP A 309 -0.57 -34.53 -9.65
N GLN A 310 -0.21 -33.99 -8.47
CA GLN A 310 -0.43 -34.66 -7.18
C GLN A 310 -1.93 -34.77 -6.88
N LEU A 311 -2.66 -33.64 -6.94
CA LEU A 311 -4.11 -33.60 -6.75
C LEU A 311 -4.86 -34.53 -7.72
N ARG A 312 -4.35 -34.66 -8.96
CA ARG A 312 -4.88 -35.60 -9.95
C ARG A 312 -4.67 -37.06 -9.54
N ARG A 313 -3.48 -37.45 -9.08
CA ARG A 313 -3.18 -38.81 -8.62
C ARG A 313 -4.05 -39.18 -7.42
N ASP A 314 -4.14 -38.31 -6.43
CA ASP A 314 -4.98 -38.50 -5.24
C ASP A 314 -6.46 -38.71 -5.63
N LEU A 315 -6.95 -37.97 -6.63
CA LEU A 315 -8.32 -38.09 -7.12
C LEU A 315 -8.55 -39.37 -7.95
N GLU A 316 -7.58 -39.81 -8.74
CA GLU A 316 -7.63 -41.09 -9.45
C GLU A 316 -7.55 -42.28 -8.48
N GLU A 317 -6.71 -42.23 -7.43
CA GLU A 317 -6.64 -43.24 -6.37
C GLU A 317 -7.90 -43.28 -5.49
N ALA A 318 -8.41 -42.11 -5.05
CA ALA A 318 -9.66 -42.03 -4.30
C ALA A 318 -10.86 -42.55 -5.12
N ARG A 319 -10.84 -42.39 -6.45
CA ARG A 319 -11.84 -42.98 -7.35
C ARG A 319 -11.70 -44.49 -7.45
N ARG A 320 -10.46 -45.02 -7.52
CA ARG A 320 -10.19 -46.47 -7.51
C ARG A 320 -10.63 -47.13 -6.21
N LEU A 321 -10.30 -46.54 -5.06
CA LEU A 321 -10.71 -47.01 -3.73
C LEU A 321 -12.23 -47.06 -3.57
N ARG A 322 -12.95 -46.05 -4.06
CA ARG A 322 -14.44 -46.05 -4.08
C ARG A 322 -14.98 -47.19 -4.94
N ALA A 323 -14.49 -47.34 -6.17
CA ALA A 323 -14.93 -48.40 -7.08
C ALA A 323 -14.64 -49.82 -6.53
N GLU A 324 -13.51 -50.03 -5.88
CA GLU A 324 -13.18 -51.31 -5.22
C GLU A 324 -14.12 -51.59 -4.04
N ASN A 325 -14.40 -50.59 -3.20
CA ASN A 325 -15.30 -50.75 -2.07
C ASN A 325 -16.75 -51.00 -2.51
N GLU A 326 -17.25 -50.27 -3.52
CA GLU A 326 -18.55 -50.52 -4.15
C GLU A 326 -18.64 -51.94 -4.76
N ALA A 327 -17.58 -52.42 -5.42
CA ALA A 327 -17.54 -53.79 -5.94
C ALA A 327 -17.53 -54.84 -4.82
N ARG A 328 -16.88 -54.55 -3.69
CA ARG A 328 -16.83 -55.43 -2.50
C ARG A 328 -18.16 -55.49 -1.77
N GLU A 329 -18.91 -54.39 -1.71
CA GLU A 329 -20.28 -54.36 -1.19
C GLU A 329 -21.26 -55.07 -2.13
N ARG A 330 -21.15 -54.87 -3.46
CA ARG A 330 -21.96 -55.61 -4.45
C ARG A 330 -21.79 -57.12 -4.33
N LYS A 331 -20.54 -57.62 -4.23
CA LYS A 331 -20.28 -59.06 -4.05
C LYS A 331 -20.89 -59.61 -2.76
N ARG A 332 -20.87 -58.86 -1.65
CA ARG A 332 -21.52 -59.26 -0.40
C ARG A 332 -23.05 -59.33 -0.53
N LEU A 333 -23.66 -58.36 -1.20
CA LEU A 333 -25.10 -58.35 -1.48
C LEU A 333 -25.51 -59.48 -2.43
N GLU A 334 -24.68 -59.81 -3.41
CA GLU A 334 -24.89 -60.91 -4.36
C GLU A 334 -24.75 -62.29 -3.69
N GLU A 335 -23.73 -62.46 -2.84
CA GLU A 335 -23.54 -63.67 -2.00
C GLU A 335 -24.68 -63.84 -0.99
N GLU A 336 -25.13 -62.77 -0.33
CA GLU A 336 -26.30 -62.80 0.55
C GLU A 336 -27.59 -63.12 -0.22
N ARG A 337 -27.74 -62.60 -1.44
CA ARG A 337 -28.89 -62.86 -2.31
C ARG A 337 -28.93 -64.30 -2.77
N ALA A 338 -27.84 -64.85 -3.29
CA ALA A 338 -27.74 -66.25 -3.69
C ALA A 338 -28.03 -67.20 -2.50
N ARG A 339 -27.56 -66.84 -1.30
CA ARG A 339 -27.87 -67.57 -0.06
C ARG A 339 -29.35 -67.50 0.36
N ARG A 340 -30.08 -66.43 -0.01
CA ARG A 340 -31.53 -66.30 0.20
C ARG A 340 -32.36 -66.94 -0.92
N GLU A 341 -31.85 -67.01 -2.14
CA GLU A 341 -32.54 -67.62 -3.30
C GLU A 341 -32.46 -69.16 -3.28
N GLY A 342 -31.48 -69.76 -2.59
CA GLY A 342 -31.55 -71.18 -2.15
C GLY A 342 -32.44 -71.41 -0.91
N SER A 343 -33.07 -70.34 -0.41
CA SER A 343 -33.85 -70.20 0.84
C SER A 343 -35.35 -70.53 0.83
N GLU A 344 -35.95 -71.00 -0.26
CA GLU A 344 -37.43 -71.13 -0.35
C GLU A 344 -37.99 -72.31 0.45
N VAL A 345 -38.11 -72.09 1.77
CA VAL A 345 -38.96 -72.88 2.67
C VAL A 345 -39.79 -71.90 3.49
N ASP A 346 -41.10 -71.86 3.18
CA ASP A 346 -42.11 -71.21 4.02
C ASP A 346 -42.09 -71.79 5.43
N TYR A 347 -42.00 -70.92 6.44
CA TYR A 347 -42.74 -71.04 7.69
C TYR A 347 -42.86 -69.67 8.38
N GLY A 348 -44.04 -69.07 8.31
CA GLY A 348 -44.47 -68.08 9.29
C GLY A 348 -45.04 -68.75 10.55
N ILE A 349 -44.71 -68.23 11.74
CA ILE A 349 -45.59 -68.16 12.92
C ILE A 349 -44.98 -67.23 13.99
N GLU A 350 -45.81 -66.77 14.91
CA GLU A 350 -45.63 -65.54 15.68
C GLU A 350 -44.86 -65.67 17.02
N GLN A 351 -44.73 -64.49 17.65
CA GLN A 351 -44.69 -64.23 19.10
C GLN A 351 -43.36 -64.29 19.88
N THR A 352 -43.22 -63.25 20.71
CA THR A 352 -42.21 -62.91 21.72
C THR A 352 -42.47 -63.68 23.05
N PRO A 353 -41.65 -63.62 24.14
CA PRO A 353 -40.61 -62.61 24.43
C PRO A 353 -39.33 -63.06 25.19
N SER A 354 -38.38 -62.11 25.29
CA SER A 354 -37.52 -61.78 26.47
C SER A 354 -37.12 -62.88 27.48
N THR A 355 -35.79 -63.06 27.70
CA THR A 355 -35.12 -62.68 28.98
C THR A 355 -33.59 -62.83 28.96
N ASN A 356 -32.94 -62.26 30.00
CA ASN A 356 -31.52 -62.39 30.36
C ASN A 356 -31.07 -63.87 30.54
N GLY A 357 -29.78 -64.26 30.50
CA GLY A 357 -28.53 -63.51 30.35
C GLY A 357 -27.46 -63.91 31.39
N SER A 358 -26.18 -63.59 31.14
CA SER A 358 -25.00 -63.80 32.04
C SER A 358 -24.57 -65.26 32.34
N ALA A 359 -23.36 -65.56 32.85
CA ALA A 359 -22.04 -64.89 32.74
C ALA A 359 -20.92 -65.71 33.42
N LYS A 360 -19.68 -65.62 32.89
CA LYS A 360 -18.34 -65.67 33.56
C LYS A 360 -17.28 -65.70 32.44
N GLY A 361 -16.05 -65.17 32.55
CA GLY A 361 -15.31 -64.50 33.64
C GLY A 361 -13.81 -64.57 33.29
N ARG A 362 -12.85 -63.78 33.82
CA ARG A 362 -12.79 -63.11 35.14
C ARG A 362 -11.55 -62.17 35.27
N ARG A 363 -11.78 -60.86 35.49
CA ARG A 363 -10.90 -59.88 36.21
C ARG A 363 -9.53 -59.54 35.54
N THR A 364 -8.76 -58.51 35.92
CA THR A 364 -8.77 -57.50 37.03
C THR A 364 -8.62 -56.07 36.46
N ARG A 365 -9.37 -55.03 36.92
CA ARG A 365 -9.12 -54.13 38.09
C ARG A 365 -7.77 -53.37 38.03
N THR A 366 -7.67 -52.04 38.27
CA THR A 366 -8.63 -50.92 38.56
C THR A 366 -7.91 -49.58 38.21
N SER A 367 -8.43 -48.34 38.22
CA SER A 367 -9.69 -47.66 38.68
C SER A 367 -9.94 -46.43 37.73
N SER A 368 -10.52 -45.23 38.00
CA SER A 368 -11.02 -44.53 39.22
C SER A 368 -12.17 -43.52 38.96
N SER A 369 -11.88 -42.22 38.79
CA SER A 369 -12.79 -41.04 38.86
C SER A 369 -12.96 -40.35 37.49
N ALA A 370 -14.18 -40.12 36.98
CA ALA A 370 -15.12 -39.01 37.27
C ALA A 370 -14.78 -37.72 36.46
N LEU A 371 -15.72 -36.85 36.03
CA LEU A 371 -17.05 -36.52 36.58
C LEU A 371 -18.05 -36.03 35.50
N SER A 372 -19.33 -35.94 35.88
CA SER A 372 -20.40 -35.05 35.34
C SER A 372 -21.01 -35.28 33.95
N LYS A 373 -22.31 -34.93 33.89
CA LYS A 373 -23.26 -34.95 32.76
C LYS A 373 -23.86 -33.53 32.67
N PRO A 374 -24.49 -33.10 31.56
CA PRO A 374 -25.94 -33.29 31.45
C PRO A 374 -26.46 -33.55 30.01
N LYS A 375 -27.79 -33.67 29.88
CA LYS A 375 -28.52 -33.78 28.59
C LYS A 375 -29.10 -32.42 28.16
N PRO A 376 -29.41 -32.27 26.87
CA PRO A 376 -30.81 -32.04 26.44
C PRO A 376 -31.21 -33.06 25.33
N ALA A 377 -32.35 -32.95 24.64
CA ALA A 377 -33.76 -32.86 25.07
C ALA A 377 -34.63 -33.16 23.80
N ASN A 378 -35.89 -33.57 23.96
CA ASN A 378 -36.76 -34.09 22.89
C ASN A 378 -36.83 -33.25 21.59
N SER A 379 -36.69 -33.91 20.44
CA SER A 379 -37.52 -33.66 19.24
C SER A 379 -37.67 -34.94 18.41
N LYS A 380 -38.67 -35.01 17.52
CA LYS A 380 -39.06 -36.23 16.79
C LYS A 380 -38.19 -36.44 15.52
N PRO A 381 -38.00 -37.68 15.05
CA PRO A 381 -37.16 -37.95 13.89
C PRO A 381 -37.80 -37.40 12.59
N VAL A 382 -37.03 -36.59 11.87
CA VAL A 382 -37.36 -36.12 10.51
C VAL A 382 -36.57 -36.96 9.51
N GLY A 383 -37.23 -37.41 8.44
CA GLY A 383 -36.61 -38.20 7.38
C GLY A 383 -35.57 -37.42 6.55
N PRO A 384 -34.83 -38.09 5.65
CA PRO A 384 -33.79 -37.46 4.86
C PRO A 384 -34.35 -36.32 3.98
N PRO A 385 -33.66 -35.17 3.87
CA PRO A 385 -34.18 -33.99 3.20
C PRO A 385 -34.29 -34.21 1.69
N SER A 386 -35.52 -34.15 1.18
CA SER A 386 -35.82 -34.26 -0.24
C SER A 386 -35.26 -33.07 -1.04
N TYR A 387 -35.14 -33.25 -2.36
CA TYR A 387 -34.47 -32.30 -3.25
C TYR A 387 -35.10 -30.89 -3.25
N SER A 388 -36.38 -30.75 -2.93
CA SER A 388 -37.04 -29.44 -2.80
C SER A 388 -36.51 -28.62 -1.62
N ALA A 389 -36.13 -29.25 -0.50
CA ALA A 389 -35.53 -28.56 0.64
C ALA A 389 -34.14 -27.98 0.30
N ARG A 390 -33.37 -28.66 -0.56
CA ARG A 390 -32.09 -28.16 -1.06
C ARG A 390 -32.28 -26.99 -2.02
N ALA A 391 -33.28 -27.06 -2.91
CA ALA A 391 -33.64 -25.95 -3.78
C ALA A 391 -34.12 -24.72 -2.98
N ALA A 392 -34.89 -24.91 -1.91
CA ALA A 392 -35.35 -23.83 -1.04
C ALA A 392 -34.18 -23.08 -0.35
N MET A 393 -33.17 -23.80 0.15
CA MET A 393 -31.96 -23.18 0.72
C MET A 393 -31.14 -22.40 -0.32
N ILE A 394 -31.06 -22.91 -1.56
CA ILE A 394 -30.37 -22.20 -2.65
C ILE A 394 -31.12 -20.91 -3.00
N LEU A 395 -32.46 -20.95 -3.06
CA LEU A 395 -33.30 -19.78 -3.32
C LEU A 395 -33.27 -18.74 -2.19
N SER A 396 -33.23 -19.15 -0.91
CA SER A 396 -33.04 -18.20 0.20
C SER A 396 -31.68 -17.53 0.15
N ASN A 397 -30.61 -18.27 -0.15
CA ASN A 397 -29.26 -17.72 -0.24
C ASN A 397 -29.12 -16.78 -1.46
N LEU A 398 -29.74 -17.12 -2.59
CA LEU A 398 -29.80 -16.25 -3.76
C LEU A 398 -30.55 -14.94 -3.46
N ARG A 399 -31.64 -15.00 -2.69
CA ARG A 399 -32.39 -13.81 -2.26
C ARG A 399 -31.55 -12.89 -1.37
N VAL A 400 -30.82 -13.44 -0.39
CA VAL A 400 -29.92 -12.66 0.47
C VAL A 400 -28.82 -11.98 -0.35
N LEU A 401 -28.25 -12.67 -1.35
CA LEU A 401 -27.27 -12.07 -2.28
C LEU A 401 -27.87 -10.93 -3.12
N ILE A 402 -29.11 -11.07 -3.58
CA ILE A 402 -29.82 -10.01 -4.34
C ILE A 402 -30.10 -8.79 -3.46
N GLU A 403 -30.55 -9.00 -2.21
CA GLU A 403 -30.80 -7.92 -1.26
C GLU A 403 -29.48 -7.22 -0.84
N GLN A 404 -28.36 -7.94 -0.72
CA GLN A 404 -27.03 -7.36 -0.52
C GLN A 404 -26.49 -6.60 -1.74
N LEU A 405 -26.73 -7.09 -2.97
CA LEU A 405 -26.43 -6.33 -4.20
C LEU A 405 -27.22 -5.01 -4.23
N GLY A 406 -28.50 -5.06 -3.85
CA GLY A 406 -29.37 -3.86 -3.75
C GLY A 406 -28.82 -2.78 -2.83
N ALA A 407 -28.21 -3.16 -1.70
CA ALA A 407 -27.52 -2.23 -0.82
C ALA A 407 -26.20 -1.69 -1.43
N SER A 408 -25.42 -2.56 -2.07
CA SER A 408 -24.13 -2.21 -2.70
C SER A 408 -24.27 -1.22 -3.87
N PHE A 409 -25.39 -1.27 -4.61
CA PHE A 409 -25.63 -0.34 -5.72
C PHE A 409 -25.76 1.14 -5.31
N LYS A 410 -25.96 1.46 -4.03
CA LYS A 410 -25.95 2.85 -3.53
C LYS A 410 -24.57 3.44 -3.25
N THR A 411 -23.51 2.61 -3.13
CA THR A 411 -22.19 3.08 -2.69
C THR A 411 -21.13 3.13 -3.78
N ASN A 412 -21.34 2.50 -4.94
CA ASN A 412 -20.40 2.53 -6.07
C ASN A 412 -21.09 2.55 -7.45
N PRO A 413 -21.52 3.73 -7.97
CA PRO A 413 -22.18 3.81 -9.27
C PRO A 413 -21.26 3.44 -10.44
N MET A 414 -19.94 3.53 -10.30
CA MET A 414 -19.00 3.14 -11.36
C MET A 414 -18.96 1.62 -11.59
N LEU A 415 -19.19 0.81 -10.55
CA LEU A 415 -19.33 -0.65 -10.70
C LEU A 415 -20.65 -1.02 -11.38
N LEU A 416 -21.76 -0.31 -11.08
CA LEU A 416 -23.01 -0.44 -11.83
C LEU A 416 -22.78 -0.14 -13.33
N MET A 417 -22.13 0.97 -13.66
CA MET A 417 -21.86 1.36 -15.06
C MET A 417 -20.98 0.32 -15.77
N ARG A 418 -19.93 -0.21 -15.12
CA ARG A 418 -19.10 -1.29 -15.66
C ARG A 418 -19.89 -2.60 -15.85
N PHE A 419 -20.78 -2.95 -14.92
CA PHE A 419 -21.62 -4.15 -15.01
C PHE A 419 -22.70 -4.03 -16.10
N VAL A 420 -23.33 -2.86 -16.25
CA VAL A 420 -24.28 -2.57 -17.33
C VAL A 420 -23.57 -2.58 -18.69
N ALA A 421 -22.39 -1.96 -18.80
CA ALA A 421 -21.57 -2.01 -20.01
C ALA A 421 -21.16 -3.45 -20.38
N PHE A 422 -20.82 -4.29 -19.39
CA PHE A 422 -20.55 -5.71 -19.59
C PHE A 422 -21.79 -6.48 -20.09
N ILE A 423 -22.98 -6.25 -19.51
CA ILE A 423 -24.23 -6.85 -19.97
C ILE A 423 -24.58 -6.41 -21.40
N VAL A 424 -24.42 -5.12 -21.73
CA VAL A 424 -24.65 -4.60 -23.10
C VAL A 424 -23.63 -5.20 -24.08
N GLY A 425 -22.35 -5.27 -23.72
CA GLY A 425 -21.31 -5.93 -24.53
C GLY A 425 -21.61 -7.42 -24.77
N LEU A 426 -22.07 -8.13 -23.74
CA LEU A 426 -22.48 -9.53 -23.82
C LEU A 426 -23.74 -9.70 -24.71
N LEU A 427 -24.73 -8.80 -24.60
CA LEU A 427 -25.90 -8.79 -25.48
C LEU A 427 -25.53 -8.51 -26.95
N VAL A 428 -24.58 -7.61 -27.22
CA VAL A 428 -24.06 -7.34 -28.57
C VAL A 428 -23.25 -8.55 -29.10
N MET A 429 -22.44 -9.17 -28.25
CA MET A 429 -21.72 -10.41 -28.57
C MET A 429 -22.68 -11.56 -28.93
N PHE A 430 -23.77 -11.72 -28.17
CA PHE A 430 -24.84 -12.68 -28.47
C PHE A 430 -25.81 -12.19 -29.57
N GLY A 431 -25.79 -10.93 -29.96
CA GLY A 431 -26.55 -10.39 -31.10
C GLY A 431 -25.92 -10.78 -32.45
N ASN A 432 -24.59 -10.86 -32.49
CA ASN A 432 -23.85 -11.21 -33.70
C ASN A 432 -24.13 -12.66 -34.16
N GLN A 433 -24.81 -12.79 -35.31
CA GLN A 433 -25.12 -14.08 -35.94
C GLN A 433 -23.87 -14.96 -36.14
N ARG A 434 -22.75 -14.36 -36.58
CA ARG A 434 -21.45 -15.04 -36.74
C ARG A 434 -20.91 -15.67 -35.46
N ILE A 435 -21.24 -15.10 -34.29
CA ILE A 435 -20.84 -15.64 -32.98
C ILE A 435 -21.81 -16.76 -32.56
N ARG A 436 -23.12 -16.57 -32.75
CA ARG A 436 -24.12 -17.66 -32.56
C ARG A 436 -23.75 -18.89 -33.36
N GLU A 437 -23.42 -18.74 -34.64
CA GLU A 437 -22.99 -19.86 -35.49
C GLU A 437 -21.72 -20.58 -35.01
N ARG A 438 -20.73 -19.84 -34.49
CA ARG A 438 -19.52 -20.47 -33.93
C ARG A 438 -19.88 -21.26 -32.67
N ILE A 439 -20.68 -20.68 -31.77
CA ILE A 439 -21.15 -21.33 -30.55
C ILE A 439 -21.99 -22.58 -30.87
N THR A 440 -22.93 -22.52 -31.83
CA THR A 440 -23.75 -23.69 -32.21
C THR A 440 -22.96 -24.79 -32.91
N ARG A 441 -21.93 -24.45 -33.72
CA ARG A 441 -21.00 -25.46 -34.28
C ARG A 441 -20.16 -26.14 -33.18
N VAL A 442 -19.67 -25.39 -32.20
CA VAL A 442 -18.87 -25.94 -31.08
C VAL A 442 -19.74 -26.77 -30.13
N LEU A 443 -20.92 -26.29 -29.73
CA LEU A 443 -21.86 -27.08 -28.93
C LEU A 443 -22.36 -28.31 -29.70
N GLY A 444 -22.69 -28.20 -30.98
CA GLY A 444 -23.16 -29.33 -31.79
C GLY A 444 -22.11 -30.44 -31.93
N THR A 445 -20.84 -30.08 -32.15
CA THR A 445 -19.74 -31.05 -32.22
C THR A 445 -19.41 -31.68 -30.87
N GLY A 446 -19.48 -30.92 -29.77
CA GLY A 446 -19.36 -31.46 -28.41
C GLY A 446 -20.52 -32.40 -28.04
N TRP A 447 -21.76 -31.97 -28.26
CA TRP A 447 -22.96 -32.72 -27.90
C TRP A 447 -23.11 -34.01 -28.70
N ASN A 448 -22.74 -34.00 -29.99
CA ASN A 448 -22.72 -35.23 -30.80
C ASN A 448 -21.66 -36.23 -30.32
N LYS A 449 -20.49 -35.77 -29.82
CA LYS A 449 -19.52 -36.67 -29.17
C LYS A 449 -20.07 -37.27 -27.87
N VAL A 450 -20.65 -36.47 -26.99
CA VAL A 450 -21.28 -36.97 -25.74
C VAL A 450 -22.41 -37.96 -26.05
N LYS A 451 -23.28 -37.66 -27.03
CA LYS A 451 -24.36 -38.55 -27.48
C LYS A 451 -23.83 -39.84 -28.12
N ALA A 452 -22.71 -39.79 -28.85
CA ALA A 452 -22.07 -40.98 -29.40
C ALA A 452 -21.51 -41.88 -28.28
N THR A 453 -20.79 -41.33 -27.31
CA THR A 453 -20.27 -42.09 -26.15
C THR A 453 -21.40 -42.70 -25.31
N ALA A 454 -22.48 -41.95 -25.06
CA ALA A 454 -23.65 -42.47 -24.36
C ALA A 454 -24.38 -43.57 -25.15
N GLY A 455 -24.60 -43.37 -26.45
CA GLY A 455 -25.25 -44.35 -27.33
C GLY A 455 -24.44 -45.63 -27.54
N MET A 456 -23.10 -45.53 -27.49
CA MET A 456 -22.20 -46.67 -27.51
C MET A 456 -22.21 -47.43 -26.17
N GLY A 457 -22.23 -46.70 -25.04
CA GLY A 457 -22.32 -47.31 -23.70
C GLY A 457 -23.61 -48.12 -23.45
N VAL A 458 -24.75 -47.66 -23.97
CA VAL A 458 -26.04 -48.38 -23.83
C VAL A 458 -26.13 -49.62 -24.74
N LYS A 459 -25.38 -49.67 -25.86
CA LYS A 459 -25.41 -50.77 -26.82
C LYS A 459 -24.63 -52.04 -26.41
N VAL A 460 -24.02 -52.05 -25.22
CA VAL A 460 -23.23 -53.20 -24.70
C VAL A 460 -23.86 -53.79 -23.42
N SER A 461 -25.09 -53.39 -23.05
CA SER A 461 -25.81 -53.91 -21.88
C SER A 461 -26.97 -54.86 -22.21
N TYR A 462 -26.91 -55.54 -23.36
CA TYR A 462 -27.82 -56.63 -23.74
C TYR A 462 -27.05 -57.73 -24.50
N ILE A 463 -26.35 -58.56 -23.74
CA ILE A 463 -25.99 -59.98 -23.94
C ILE A 463 -25.60 -60.53 -22.56
#